data_AF-A0A6B3F536-F1
#
_entry.id   AF-A0A6B3F536-F1
#
_cell.length_a   1.000
_cell.length_b   1.000
_cell.length_c   1.000
_cell.angle_alpha   90.00
_cell.angle_beta   90.00
_cell.angle_gamma   90.00
#
_symmetry.space_group_name_H-M   'P 1'
#
loop_
_entity.id
_entity.type
_entity.pdbx_description
1 polymer ?
#
loop_
_entity_poly.entity_id
_entity_poly.type
_entity_poly.pdbx_seq_one_letter_code
_entity_poly.pdbx_strand_id
1 'polypeptide(L)'
;HRTGVRPRRDIVVAFTADEEASAEDGSEFLAEEHGHLFEGVSEGVSESGAFTFHDGSGNELYPIAAGERGTAWLELTARGRAGHGSKANAENAVSRLAAAVTRIGAHKWPVRLTPVVSAALKDIGAVYGLEADLEAPDFDVDAYLAKLGPAASLVASTVRNSSNPTMLNAGYKVNVIPGSATAMIDGRF
;
A
#
# COMPACT_ATOMS: atom_id res chain seq x y z
N HIS A 1 -20.35 29.25 -10.81
CA HIS A 1 -21.57 30.04 -11.05
C HIS A 1 -21.35 31.51 -11.46
N ARG A 2 -20.19 32.15 -11.19
CA ARG A 2 -19.89 33.56 -11.56
C ARG A 2 -19.53 33.85 -13.04
N THR A 3 -19.26 32.83 -13.85
CA THR A 3 -18.84 32.97 -15.26
C THR A 3 -19.88 32.53 -16.28
N GLY A 4 -21.07 32.11 -15.83
CA GLY A 4 -22.15 31.62 -16.72
C GLY A 4 -21.86 30.28 -17.42
N VAL A 5 -20.71 29.66 -17.18
CA VAL A 5 -20.35 28.38 -17.77
C VAL A 5 -21.12 27.26 -17.08
N ARG A 6 -21.97 26.57 -17.86
CA ARG A 6 -22.65 25.35 -17.43
C ARG A 6 -21.80 24.14 -17.82
N PRO A 7 -21.54 23.19 -16.89
CA PRO A 7 -20.89 21.94 -17.22
C PRO A 7 -21.63 21.18 -18.33
N ARG A 8 -20.89 20.43 -19.14
CA ARG A 8 -21.44 19.65 -20.27
C ARG A 8 -22.32 18.46 -19.82
N ARG A 9 -22.22 18.08 -18.55
CA ARG A 9 -22.89 16.96 -17.91
C ARG A 9 -23.29 17.35 -16.50
N ASP A 10 -24.23 16.62 -15.93
CA ASP A 10 -24.54 16.75 -14.51
C ASP A 10 -23.34 16.28 -13.68
N ILE A 11 -23.10 16.96 -12.56
CA ILE A 11 -21.97 16.66 -11.66
C ILE A 11 -22.56 16.42 -10.27
N VAL A 12 -22.30 15.23 -9.73
CA VAL A 12 -22.56 14.93 -8.32
C VAL A 12 -21.26 15.17 -7.56
N VAL A 13 -21.34 15.94 -6.48
CA VAL A 13 -20.21 16.17 -5.57
C VAL A 13 -20.59 15.54 -4.23
N ALA A 14 -19.82 14.54 -3.81
CA ALA A 14 -19.98 13.89 -2.52
C ALA A 14 -18.76 14.21 -1.65
N PHE A 15 -19.01 14.76 -0.46
CA PHE A 15 -18.01 14.89 0.58
C PHE A 15 -18.32 13.82 1.63
N THR A 16 -17.48 12.81 1.72
CA THR A 16 -17.67 11.70 2.64
C THR A 16 -16.92 11.97 3.94
N ALA A 17 -17.50 11.54 5.05
CA ALA A 17 -16.77 11.47 6.32
C ALA A 17 -15.87 10.23 6.34
N ASP A 18 -15.04 10.12 7.38
CA ASP A 18 -14.43 8.85 7.80
C ASP A 18 -13.44 8.16 6.83
N GLU A 19 -12.87 8.89 5.87
CA GLU A 19 -11.89 8.33 4.92
C GLU A 19 -10.64 7.75 5.62
N GLU A 20 -10.09 8.48 6.61
CA GLU A 20 -8.87 8.11 7.35
C GLU A 20 -9.08 7.00 8.40
N ALA A 21 -10.26 6.38 8.46
CA ALA A 21 -10.59 5.35 9.45
C ALA A 21 -11.18 4.08 8.82
N SER A 22 -12.50 3.88 8.87
CA SER A 22 -13.12 2.65 8.35
C SER A 22 -13.96 2.87 7.09
N ALA A 23 -14.32 4.12 6.80
CA ALA A 23 -15.31 4.51 5.79
C ALA A 23 -16.75 4.05 6.08
N GLU A 24 -16.99 3.42 7.24
CA GLU A 24 -18.30 2.88 7.66
C GLU A 24 -19.34 4.01 7.71
N ASP A 25 -19.01 5.13 8.34
CA ASP A 25 -19.88 6.32 8.41
C ASP A 25 -19.76 7.24 7.17
N GLY A 26 -18.96 6.82 6.19
CA GLY A 26 -18.54 7.60 5.03
C GLY A 26 -19.09 7.06 3.71
N SER A 27 -18.17 6.60 2.86
CA SER A 27 -18.50 6.10 1.53
C SER A 27 -19.23 4.76 1.56
N GLU A 28 -18.99 3.90 2.57
CA GLU A 28 -19.68 2.61 2.71
C GLU A 28 -21.17 2.81 3.00
N PHE A 29 -21.52 3.60 4.04
CA PHE A 29 -22.91 3.95 4.33
C PHE A 29 -23.64 4.57 3.13
N LEU A 30 -22.98 5.48 2.40
CA LEU A 30 -23.58 6.09 1.21
C LEU A 30 -23.82 5.07 0.09
N ALA A 31 -22.91 4.14 -0.13
CA ALA A 31 -23.05 3.11 -1.15
C ALA A 31 -24.15 2.10 -0.79
N GLU A 32 -24.22 1.68 0.48
CA GLU A 32 -25.15 0.65 0.94
C GLU A 32 -26.57 1.20 1.14
N GLU A 33 -26.73 2.31 1.85
CA GLU A 33 -28.05 2.82 2.27
C GLU A 33 -28.58 3.93 1.35
N HIS A 34 -27.69 4.64 0.67
CA HIS A 34 -28.02 5.80 -0.16
C HIS A 34 -27.54 5.68 -1.61
N GLY A 35 -27.33 4.46 -2.12
CA GLY A 35 -26.84 4.22 -3.48
C GLY A 35 -27.66 4.90 -4.58
N HIS A 36 -28.96 5.12 -4.34
CA HIS A 36 -29.86 5.86 -5.24
C HIS A 36 -29.42 7.30 -5.52
N LEU A 37 -28.62 7.94 -4.65
CA LEU A 37 -28.06 9.28 -4.87
C LEU A 37 -27.06 9.32 -6.02
N PHE A 38 -26.52 8.17 -6.42
CA PHE A 38 -25.53 8.02 -7.48
C PHE A 38 -26.14 7.41 -8.76
N GLU A 39 -27.46 7.24 -8.82
CA GLU A 39 -28.13 6.73 -10.03
C GLU A 39 -27.81 7.60 -11.24
N GLY A 40 -27.31 6.98 -12.30
CA GLY A 40 -26.91 7.66 -13.54
C GLY A 40 -25.50 8.25 -13.54
N VAL A 41 -24.75 8.16 -12.43
CA VAL A 41 -23.31 8.47 -12.41
C VAL A 41 -22.55 7.33 -13.10
N SER A 42 -21.89 7.63 -14.22
CA SER A 42 -21.12 6.64 -15.00
C SER A 42 -19.62 6.65 -14.69
N GLU A 43 -19.10 7.76 -14.16
CA GLU A 43 -17.68 7.90 -13.82
C GLU A 43 -17.53 8.53 -12.42
N GLY A 44 -16.59 8.00 -11.63
CA GLY A 44 -16.16 8.57 -10.35
C GLY A 44 -14.74 9.12 -10.46
N VAL A 45 -14.51 10.30 -9.92
CA VAL A 45 -13.16 10.85 -9.72
C VAL A 45 -13.02 11.12 -8.22
N SER A 46 -12.02 10.49 -7.60
CA SER A 46 -11.73 10.61 -6.17
C SER A 46 -10.39 11.30 -5.93
N GLU A 47 -9.99 11.33 -4.67
CA GLU A 47 -8.64 11.65 -4.23
C GLU A 47 -7.63 10.55 -4.60
N SER A 48 -6.35 10.85 -4.39
CA SER A 48 -5.18 10.10 -4.88
C SER A 48 -4.89 10.25 -6.40
N GLY A 49 -3.79 10.94 -6.70
CA GLY A 49 -3.34 11.25 -8.07
C GLY A 49 -3.46 12.74 -8.41
N ALA A 50 -3.49 13.07 -9.71
CA ALA A 50 -3.86 14.40 -10.22
C ALA A 50 -2.94 15.58 -9.78
N PHE A 51 -1.68 15.30 -9.47
CA PHE A 51 -0.64 16.31 -9.28
C PHE A 51 0.38 16.26 -10.43
N THR A 52 1.02 17.39 -10.73
CA THR A 52 2.14 17.40 -11.66
C THR A 52 3.39 16.91 -10.94
N PHE A 53 3.90 15.74 -11.35
CA PHE A 53 5.20 15.26 -10.95
C PHE A 53 6.27 15.89 -11.83
N HIS A 54 7.23 16.58 -11.21
CA HIS A 54 8.38 17.15 -11.89
C HIS A 54 9.61 16.30 -11.60
N ASP A 55 10.26 15.80 -12.65
CA ASP A 55 11.43 14.91 -12.51
C ASP A 55 12.76 15.65 -12.27
N GLY A 56 12.73 16.99 -12.30
CA GLY A 56 13.91 17.85 -12.17
C GLY A 56 14.78 17.96 -13.42
N SER A 57 14.42 17.25 -14.50
CA SER A 57 15.12 17.25 -15.80
C SER A 57 14.32 17.93 -16.92
N GLY A 58 13.16 18.52 -16.58
CA GLY A 58 12.30 19.25 -17.50
C GLY A 58 11.11 18.43 -18.02
N ASN A 59 10.96 17.16 -17.61
CA ASN A 59 9.73 16.42 -17.88
C ASN A 59 8.71 16.65 -16.78
N GLU A 60 7.45 16.66 -17.20
CA GLU A 60 6.29 16.76 -16.32
C GLU A 60 5.37 15.56 -16.59
N LEU A 61 5.08 14.81 -15.54
CA LEU A 61 4.17 13.67 -15.59
C LEU A 61 2.92 13.99 -14.79
N TYR A 62 1.76 13.70 -15.37
CA TYR A 62 0.47 13.86 -14.69
C TYR A 62 -0.19 12.49 -14.51
N PRO A 63 0.14 11.76 -13.42
CA PRO A 63 -0.37 10.41 -13.20
C PRO A 63 -1.88 10.44 -12.89
N ILE A 64 -2.59 9.52 -13.52
CA ILE A 64 -4.00 9.23 -13.24
C ILE A 64 -4.04 7.91 -12.48
N ALA A 65 -4.49 7.95 -11.23
CA ALA A 65 -4.68 6.73 -10.45
C ALA A 65 -5.89 5.96 -11.02
N ALA A 66 -5.67 4.68 -11.34
CA ALA A 66 -6.71 3.79 -11.88
C ALA A 66 -7.02 2.61 -10.93
N GLY A 67 -6.43 2.62 -9.73
CA GLY A 67 -6.62 1.61 -8.71
C GLY A 67 -5.67 1.82 -7.55
N GLU A 68 -5.96 1.14 -6.45
CA GLU A 68 -5.20 1.20 -5.20
C GLU A 68 -4.76 -0.20 -4.77
N ARG A 69 -3.73 -0.24 -3.93
CA ARG A 69 -3.31 -1.51 -3.31
C ARG A 69 -4.28 -1.86 -2.19
N GLY A 70 -4.62 -3.13 -2.09
CA GLY A 70 -5.36 -3.65 -0.97
C GLY A 70 -4.55 -3.55 0.32
N THR A 71 -5.25 -3.58 1.46
CA THR A 71 -4.65 -3.52 2.79
C THR A 71 -5.03 -4.75 3.60
N ALA A 72 -4.05 -5.36 4.27
CA ALA A 72 -4.25 -6.50 5.16
C ALA A 72 -3.41 -6.31 6.42
N TRP A 73 -4.08 -6.00 7.54
CA TRP A 73 -3.43 -5.86 8.84
C TRP A 73 -3.49 -7.16 9.62
N LEU A 74 -2.35 -7.61 10.14
CA LEU A 74 -2.26 -8.86 10.91
C LEU A 74 -1.66 -8.61 12.29
N GLU A 75 -2.27 -9.19 13.32
CA GLU A 75 -1.65 -9.34 14.64
C GLU A 75 -1.05 -10.74 14.78
N LEU A 76 0.24 -10.81 15.13
CA LEU A 76 0.94 -12.04 15.47
C LEU A 76 1.09 -12.15 16.98
N THR A 77 0.49 -13.18 17.58
CA THR A 77 0.68 -13.48 19.00
C THR A 77 1.53 -14.74 19.20
N ALA A 78 2.66 -14.60 19.90
CA ALA A 78 3.42 -15.73 20.41
C ALA A 78 3.13 -15.94 21.89
N ARG A 79 2.94 -17.20 22.29
CA ARG A 79 2.80 -17.61 23.70
C ARG A 79 3.97 -18.50 24.11
N GLY A 80 4.31 -18.42 25.38
CA GLY A 80 5.45 -19.11 25.97
C GLY A 80 5.32 -19.26 27.48
N ARG A 81 6.34 -19.85 28.11
CA ARG A 81 6.35 -20.06 29.56
C ARG A 81 6.98 -18.85 30.25
N ALA A 82 6.24 -18.20 31.14
CA ALA A 82 6.79 -17.13 31.96
C ALA A 82 7.84 -17.66 32.95
N GLY A 83 8.84 -16.87 33.29
CA GLY A 83 9.89 -17.31 34.19
C GLY A 83 10.91 -16.25 34.57
N HIS A 84 11.83 -16.60 35.47
CA HIS A 84 12.93 -15.71 35.84
C HIS A 84 14.00 -15.69 34.74
N GLY A 85 14.48 -14.50 34.37
CA GLY A 85 15.41 -14.29 33.24
C GLY A 85 16.76 -15.00 33.36
N SER A 86 17.16 -15.38 34.58
CA SER A 86 18.39 -16.16 34.81
C SER A 86 18.25 -17.67 34.53
N LYS A 87 17.03 -18.17 34.30
CA LYS A 87 16.78 -19.59 34.06
C LYS A 87 16.67 -19.85 32.55
N ALA A 88 17.23 -20.98 32.10
CA ALA A 88 17.06 -21.44 30.74
C ALA A 88 15.56 -21.66 30.43
N ASN A 89 15.12 -21.18 29.26
CA ASN A 89 13.74 -21.28 28.83
C ASN A 89 13.65 -21.47 27.31
N ALA A 90 13.31 -22.68 26.89
CA ALA A 90 13.12 -23.02 25.47
C ALA A 90 11.79 -22.50 24.89
N GLU A 91 10.86 -22.04 25.75
CA GLU A 91 9.52 -21.60 25.38
C GLU A 91 9.41 -20.08 25.53
N ASN A 92 10.42 -19.33 25.09
CA ASN A 92 10.43 -17.87 25.19
C ASN A 92 9.59 -17.23 24.08
N ALA A 93 8.49 -16.57 24.48
CA ALA A 93 7.57 -15.91 23.55
C ALA A 93 8.26 -14.82 22.71
N VAL A 94 9.21 -14.07 23.30
CA VAL A 94 9.94 -13.00 22.62
C VAL A 94 10.81 -13.56 21.51
N SER A 95 11.65 -14.55 21.82
CA SER A 95 12.54 -15.16 20.82
C SER A 95 11.75 -15.80 19.68
N ARG A 96 10.63 -16.47 19.99
CA ARG A 96 9.76 -17.08 18.99
C ARG A 96 9.12 -16.05 18.05
N LEU A 97 8.57 -14.97 18.62
CA LEU A 97 7.95 -13.90 17.83
C LEU A 97 9.00 -13.18 16.99
N ALA A 98 10.13 -12.81 17.58
CA ALA A 98 11.22 -12.13 16.88
C ALA A 98 11.67 -12.93 15.65
N ALA A 99 11.83 -14.25 15.78
CA ALA A 99 12.18 -15.11 14.65
C ALA A 99 11.13 -15.08 13.53
N ALA A 100 9.83 -15.00 13.85
CA ALA A 100 8.78 -14.87 12.85
C ALA A 100 8.78 -13.50 12.18
N VAL A 101 8.87 -12.43 12.96
CA VAL A 101 8.95 -11.04 12.48
C VAL A 101 10.15 -10.84 11.55
N THR A 102 11.33 -11.38 11.90
CA THR A 102 12.52 -11.32 11.04
C THR A 102 12.28 -12.04 9.70
N ARG A 103 11.66 -13.23 9.70
CA ARG A 103 11.36 -13.93 8.44
C ARG A 103 10.38 -13.16 7.56
N ILE A 104 9.38 -12.49 8.16
CA ILE A 104 8.43 -11.65 7.42
C ILE A 104 9.12 -10.43 6.84
N GLY A 105 9.90 -9.68 7.64
CA GLY A 105 10.61 -8.49 7.17
C GLY A 105 11.71 -8.78 6.15
N ALA A 106 12.26 -10.00 6.14
CA ALA A 106 13.25 -10.44 5.15
C ALA A 106 12.61 -11.06 3.89
N HIS A 107 11.29 -11.24 3.86
CA HIS A 107 10.61 -11.86 2.72
C HIS A 107 10.61 -10.90 1.52
N LYS A 108 11.22 -11.34 0.41
CA LYS A 108 11.13 -10.66 -0.87
C LYS A 108 9.92 -11.19 -1.63
N TRP A 109 8.89 -10.37 -1.75
CA TRP A 109 7.72 -10.69 -2.56
C TRP A 109 8.10 -10.80 -4.04
N PRO A 110 7.47 -11.72 -4.82
CA PRO A 110 7.67 -11.79 -6.26
C PRO A 110 7.09 -10.55 -6.95
N VAL A 111 7.61 -10.27 -8.15
CA VAL A 111 7.01 -9.29 -9.08
C VAL A 111 5.62 -9.76 -9.48
N ARG A 112 4.65 -8.84 -9.41
CA ARG A 112 3.29 -9.08 -9.87
C ARG A 112 2.75 -7.81 -10.53
N LEU A 113 2.96 -7.71 -11.84
CA LEU A 113 2.47 -6.57 -12.60
C LEU A 113 1.01 -6.79 -12.97
N THR A 114 0.15 -5.86 -12.58
CA THR A 114 -1.22 -5.80 -13.11
C THR A 114 -1.20 -5.14 -14.49
N PRO A 115 -2.28 -5.26 -15.29
CA PRO A 115 -2.37 -4.55 -16.57
C PRO A 115 -2.15 -3.04 -16.42
N VAL A 116 -2.68 -2.44 -15.34
CA VAL A 116 -2.54 -1.00 -15.04
C VAL A 116 -1.09 -0.64 -14.74
N VAL A 117 -0.42 -1.41 -13.88
CA VAL A 117 0.99 -1.17 -13.52
C VAL A 117 1.90 -1.36 -14.73
N SER A 118 1.61 -2.36 -15.57
CA SER A 118 2.35 -2.62 -16.81
C SER A 118 2.22 -1.47 -17.80
N ALA A 119 1.02 -0.92 -17.97
CA ALA A 119 0.80 0.26 -18.81
C ALA A 119 1.57 1.47 -18.26
N ALA A 120 1.48 1.73 -16.95
CA ALA A 120 2.20 2.84 -16.32
C ALA A 120 3.72 2.72 -16.49
N LEU A 121 4.31 1.54 -16.29
CA LEU A 121 5.74 1.31 -16.49
C LEU A 121 6.16 1.59 -17.93
N LYS A 122 5.39 1.13 -18.92
CA LYS A 122 5.66 1.37 -20.35
C LYS A 122 5.56 2.85 -20.70
N ASP A 123 4.50 3.51 -20.28
CA ASP A 123 4.24 4.91 -20.65
C ASP A 123 5.23 5.86 -19.98
N ILE A 124 5.55 5.66 -18.69
CA ILE A 124 6.60 6.42 -18.01
C ILE A 124 7.95 6.13 -18.66
N GLY A 125 8.26 4.86 -18.95
CA GLY A 125 9.50 4.49 -19.63
C GLY A 125 9.69 5.15 -20.99
N ALA A 126 8.63 5.24 -21.79
CA ALA A 126 8.65 5.89 -23.10
C ALA A 126 9.05 7.37 -23.01
N VAL A 127 8.64 8.09 -21.95
CA VAL A 127 9.08 9.47 -21.69
C VAL A 127 10.61 9.57 -21.54
N TYR A 128 11.23 8.52 -20.99
CA TYR A 128 12.68 8.42 -20.81
C TYR A 128 13.40 7.67 -21.94
N GLY A 129 12.70 7.33 -23.04
CA GLY A 129 13.27 6.55 -24.15
C GLY A 129 13.63 5.11 -23.77
N LEU A 130 12.97 4.55 -22.75
CA LEU A 130 13.19 3.19 -22.25
C LEU A 130 12.13 2.25 -22.80
N GLU A 131 12.49 1.48 -23.83
CA GLU A 131 11.67 0.36 -24.29
C GLU A 131 11.97 -0.90 -23.48
N ALA A 132 10.92 -1.59 -23.05
CA ALA A 132 11.05 -2.88 -22.36
C ALA A 132 9.88 -3.81 -22.70
N ASP A 133 10.21 -5.08 -22.91
CA ASP A 133 9.24 -6.16 -22.87
C ASP A 133 9.08 -6.63 -21.43
N LEU A 134 8.01 -6.17 -20.77
CA LEU A 134 7.75 -6.48 -19.36
C LEU A 134 7.38 -7.95 -19.11
N GLU A 135 7.03 -8.69 -20.17
CA GLU A 135 6.67 -10.12 -20.10
C GLU A 135 7.88 -11.02 -20.40
N ALA A 136 9.03 -10.45 -20.75
CA ALA A 136 10.23 -11.22 -21.04
C ALA A 136 10.68 -11.99 -19.77
N PRO A 137 11.05 -13.29 -19.88
CA PRO A 137 11.44 -14.10 -18.71
C PRO A 137 12.63 -13.56 -17.93
N ASP A 138 13.49 -12.78 -18.58
CA ASP A 138 14.68 -12.14 -18.03
C ASP A 138 14.47 -10.64 -17.71
N PHE A 139 13.23 -10.15 -17.77
CA PHE A 139 12.92 -8.77 -17.42
C PHE A 139 13.17 -8.51 -15.92
N ASP A 140 14.14 -7.62 -15.64
CA ASP A 140 14.45 -7.16 -14.30
C ASP A 140 13.75 -5.83 -14.02
N VAL A 141 12.63 -5.91 -13.29
CA VAL A 141 11.85 -4.71 -12.92
C VAL A 141 12.63 -3.76 -12.01
N ASP A 142 13.53 -4.26 -11.16
CA ASP A 142 14.28 -3.39 -10.24
C ASP A 142 15.33 -2.59 -11.01
N ALA A 143 16.01 -3.24 -11.96
CA ALA A 143 16.91 -2.56 -12.89
C ALA A 143 16.16 -1.55 -13.78
N TYR A 144 14.94 -1.86 -14.20
CA TYR A 144 14.10 -0.94 -14.97
C TYR A 144 13.68 0.28 -14.13
N LEU A 145 13.16 0.07 -12.92
CA LEU A 145 12.82 1.15 -11.98
C LEU A 145 14.02 2.05 -11.70
N ALA A 146 15.22 1.49 -11.53
CA ALA A 146 16.44 2.28 -11.33
C ALA A 146 16.73 3.23 -12.52
N LYS A 147 16.41 2.82 -13.75
CA LYS A 147 16.57 3.66 -14.96
C LYS A 147 15.54 4.77 -15.06
N LEU A 148 14.36 4.61 -14.46
CA LEU A 148 13.32 5.66 -14.39
C LEU A 148 13.70 6.82 -13.45
N GLY A 149 14.73 6.65 -12.61
CA GLY A 149 15.19 7.68 -11.69
C GLY A 149 14.06 8.13 -10.75
N PRO A 150 13.87 9.44 -10.53
CA PRO A 150 12.83 9.96 -9.64
C PRO A 150 11.41 9.47 -9.96
N ALA A 151 11.09 9.28 -11.25
CA ALA A 151 9.76 8.84 -11.70
C ALA A 151 9.39 7.43 -11.22
N ALA A 152 10.38 6.61 -10.83
CA ALA A 152 10.14 5.31 -10.23
C ALA A 152 9.23 5.38 -9.00
N SER A 153 9.30 6.48 -8.23
CA SER A 153 8.47 6.69 -7.03
C SER A 153 6.97 6.64 -7.30
N LEU A 154 6.54 6.89 -8.54
CA LEU A 154 5.14 6.84 -8.96
C LEU A 154 4.59 5.41 -9.01
N VAL A 155 5.45 4.40 -9.17
CA VAL A 155 5.03 3.01 -9.46
C VAL A 155 5.80 1.94 -8.67
N ALA A 156 6.90 2.26 -8.00
CA ALA A 156 7.76 1.27 -7.35
C ALA A 156 7.03 0.45 -6.27
N SER A 157 6.05 1.05 -5.57
CA SER A 157 5.27 0.37 -4.53
C SER A 157 4.20 -0.57 -5.10
N THR A 158 3.87 -0.48 -6.39
CA THR A 158 2.76 -1.22 -7.03
C THR A 158 3.23 -2.45 -7.80
N VAL A 159 4.54 -2.62 -7.99
CA VAL A 159 5.09 -3.77 -8.74
C VAL A 159 5.07 -5.09 -7.95
N ARG A 160 4.86 -5.01 -6.63
CA ARG A 160 4.92 -6.13 -5.67
C ARG A 160 4.05 -5.87 -4.45
N ASN A 161 3.66 -6.96 -3.80
CA ASN A 161 3.11 -6.92 -2.46
C ASN A 161 4.20 -6.50 -1.44
N SER A 162 3.77 -6.07 -0.26
CA SER A 162 4.66 -5.78 0.87
C SER A 162 4.08 -6.28 2.18
N SER A 163 4.97 -6.64 3.12
CA SER A 163 4.60 -7.03 4.49
C SER A 163 5.61 -6.45 5.46
N ASN A 164 5.24 -5.36 6.14
CA ASN A 164 6.13 -4.61 7.00
C ASN A 164 5.73 -4.80 8.47
N PRO A 165 6.63 -5.30 9.34
CA PRO A 165 6.40 -5.23 10.78
C PRO A 165 6.40 -3.78 11.25
N THR A 166 5.32 -3.35 11.89
CA THR A 166 5.11 -1.95 12.30
C THR A 166 5.06 -1.77 13.82
N MET A 167 4.71 -2.82 14.57
CA MET A 167 4.68 -2.78 16.04
C MET A 167 5.23 -4.07 16.65
N LEU A 168 5.85 -3.96 17.82
CA LEU A 168 6.33 -5.10 18.62
C LEU A 168 6.15 -4.79 20.11
N ASN A 169 5.47 -5.68 20.84
CA ASN A 169 5.21 -5.52 22.27
C ASN A 169 5.51 -6.81 23.05
N ALA A 170 6.35 -6.73 24.08
CA ALA A 170 6.68 -7.85 24.95
C ALA A 170 7.39 -7.44 26.25
N GLY A 171 7.07 -8.12 27.34
CA GLY A 171 7.78 -7.98 28.61
C GLY A 171 7.51 -6.65 29.33
N TYR A 172 7.98 -6.58 30.58
CA TYR A 172 7.86 -5.38 31.41
C TYR A 172 9.05 -5.15 32.36
N LYS A 173 9.90 -6.17 32.55
CA LYS A 173 11.13 -6.13 33.36
C LYS A 173 12.18 -7.04 32.75
N VAL A 174 13.45 -6.61 32.76
CA VAL A 174 14.57 -7.34 32.13
C VAL A 174 14.83 -8.74 32.72
N ASN A 175 14.53 -8.95 34.01
CA ASN A 175 14.71 -10.23 34.69
C ASN A 175 13.46 -11.12 34.68
N VAL A 176 12.45 -10.80 33.86
CA VAL A 176 11.22 -11.58 33.71
C VAL A 176 11.03 -11.97 32.25
N ILE A 177 10.95 -13.27 31.99
CA ILE A 177 10.57 -13.82 30.70
C ILE A 177 9.04 -13.72 30.60
N PRO A 178 8.48 -13.00 29.62
CA PRO A 178 7.03 -12.86 29.48
C PRO A 178 6.39 -14.15 28.94
N GLY A 179 5.12 -14.37 29.32
CA GLY A 179 4.31 -15.47 28.79
C GLY A 179 3.74 -15.22 27.40
N SER A 180 3.77 -13.97 26.92
CA SER A 180 3.28 -13.59 25.59
C SER A 180 4.07 -12.44 24.98
N ALA A 181 4.04 -12.37 23.65
CA ALA A 181 4.57 -11.26 22.85
C ALA A 181 3.63 -11.05 21.66
N THR A 182 3.42 -9.81 21.23
CA THR A 182 2.60 -9.45 20.07
C THR A 182 3.35 -8.58 19.07
N ALA A 183 3.02 -8.69 17.78
CA ALA A 183 3.52 -7.81 16.72
C ALA A 183 2.41 -7.50 15.72
N MET A 184 2.43 -6.30 15.14
CA MET A 184 1.53 -5.89 14.06
C MET A 184 2.28 -5.87 12.74
N ILE A 185 1.65 -6.39 11.68
CA ILE A 185 2.16 -6.41 10.32
C ILE A 185 1.22 -5.60 9.42
N ASP A 186 1.75 -4.60 8.72
CA ASP A 186 1.06 -3.91 7.63
C ASP A 186 1.36 -4.62 6.32
N GLY A 187 0.35 -5.31 5.78
CA GLY A 187 0.37 -5.97 4.48
C GLY A 187 -0.31 -5.13 3.41
N ARG A 188 0.28 -5.07 2.21
CA ARG A 188 -0.29 -4.38 1.03
C ARG A 188 -0.19 -5.30 -0.19
N PHE A 189 -1.24 -5.41 -0.99
CA PHE A 189 -1.37 -6.39 -2.08
C PHE A 189 -2.10 -5.87 -3.33
#